data_AF-A0A933HHR9-F1
#
_entry.id   AF-A0A933HHR9-F1
#
_cell.length_a   1.000
_cell.length_b   1.000
_cell.length_c   1.000
_cell.angle_alpha   90.00
_cell.angle_beta   90.00
_cell.angle_gamma   90.00
#
_symmetry.space_group_name_H-M   'P 1'
#
loop_
_entity.id
_entity.type
_entity.pdbx_description
1 polymer ?
#
loop_
_entity_poly.entity_id
_entity_poly.type
_entity_poly.pdbx_seq_one_letter_code
_entity_poly.pdbx_strand_id
1 'polypeptide(L)'
;MRPKVARAYRSHLRSGDDLVTTYEATRAGFVSLALEKNRRATPYVAEARALQTAASIAKHPSDLMKISGIEAGLLTAAGLSDKALVHLLPVRFGDIVPIFRRVAKGVYGRLELSTGV
;
A
#
# COMPACT_ATOMS: atom_id res chain seq x y z
N MET A 1 -33.34 48.11 15.30
CA MET A 1 -32.26 47.47 16.08
C MET A 1 -32.11 46.03 15.59
N ARG A 2 -31.03 45.65 14.88
CA ARG A 2 -30.81 44.24 14.46
C ARG A 2 -30.09 43.49 15.60
N PRO A 3 -30.52 42.28 16.00
CA PRO A 3 -29.82 41.54 17.05
C PRO A 3 -28.42 41.15 16.55
N LYS A 4 -27.39 41.41 17.36
CA LYS A 4 -26.05 40.87 17.12
C LYS A 4 -26.12 39.36 17.33
N VAL A 5 -26.24 38.60 16.24
CA VAL A 5 -26.14 37.14 16.28
C VAL A 5 -24.76 36.79 16.80
N ALA A 6 -24.70 36.10 17.94
CA ALA A 6 -23.44 35.58 18.45
C ALA A 6 -22.86 34.63 17.40
N ARG A 7 -21.56 34.79 17.10
CA ARG A 7 -20.89 33.93 16.11
C ARG A 7 -20.98 32.48 16.57
N ALA A 8 -21.47 31.58 15.72
CA ALA A 8 -21.80 30.20 16.07
C ALA A 8 -20.67 29.46 16.80
N TYR A 9 -19.40 29.65 16.37
CA TYR A 9 -18.25 28.99 17.00
C TYR A 9 -18.03 29.35 18.47
N ARG A 10 -18.54 30.50 18.95
CA ARG A 10 -18.37 30.92 20.35
C ARG A 10 -19.14 30.04 21.34
N SER A 11 -19.98 29.12 20.88
CA SER A 11 -20.59 28.09 21.74
C SER A 11 -19.58 27.03 22.19
N HIS A 12 -18.48 26.82 21.46
CA HIS A 12 -17.52 25.75 21.72
C HIS A 12 -16.05 26.20 21.72
N LEU A 13 -15.74 27.41 21.23
CA LEU A 13 -14.39 27.97 21.20
C LEU A 13 -14.34 29.28 22.00
N ARG A 14 -13.52 29.29 23.06
CA ARG A 14 -13.23 30.41 23.94
C ARG A 14 -11.87 31.03 23.63
N SER A 15 -10.92 30.24 23.12
CA SER A 15 -9.57 30.66 22.76
C SER A 15 -9.04 29.89 21.53
N GLY A 16 -7.85 30.27 21.05
CA GLY A 16 -7.17 29.53 19.98
C GLY A 16 -6.74 28.12 20.41
N ASP A 17 -6.46 27.92 21.70
CA ASP A 17 -6.02 26.64 22.25
C ASP A 17 -7.11 25.56 22.17
N ASP A 18 -8.39 25.95 22.11
CA ASP A 18 -9.51 25.01 21.94
C ASP A 18 -9.51 24.30 20.56
N LEU A 19 -8.72 24.80 19.59
CA LEU A 19 -8.50 24.16 18.29
C LEU A 19 -7.29 23.23 18.27
N VAL A 20 -6.46 23.26 19.32
CA VAL A 20 -5.25 22.45 19.39
C VAL A 20 -5.62 21.04 19.83
N THR A 21 -5.25 20.06 19.00
CA THR A 21 -5.50 18.65 19.34
C THR A 21 -4.64 18.24 20.52
N THR A 22 -5.26 17.66 21.54
CA THR A 22 -4.54 17.21 22.72
C THR A 22 -3.63 16.03 22.40
N TYR A 23 -2.60 15.83 23.23
CA TYR A 23 -1.73 14.66 23.14
C TYR A 23 -2.53 13.35 23.26
N GLU A 24 -3.48 13.30 24.20
CA GLU A 24 -4.33 12.13 24.42
C GLU A 24 -5.20 11.82 23.20
N ALA A 25 -5.80 12.84 22.58
CA ALA A 25 -6.58 12.68 21.35
C ALA A 25 -5.72 12.18 20.19
N THR A 26 -4.50 12.71 20.05
CA THR A 26 -3.53 12.25 19.04
C THR A 26 -3.17 10.78 19.26
N ARG A 27 -2.81 10.41 20.50
CA ARG A 27 -2.47 9.02 20.87
C ARG A 27 -3.63 8.07 20.61
N ALA A 28 -4.85 8.44 21.02
CA ALA A 28 -6.05 7.64 20.79
C ALA A 28 -6.35 7.47 19.29
N GLY A 29 -6.13 8.52 18.50
CA GLY A 29 -6.23 8.50 17.04
C GLY A 29 -5.25 7.50 16.41
N PHE A 30 -3.98 7.52 16.80
CA PHE A 30 -2.97 6.57 16.28
C PHE A 30 -3.29 5.12 16.63
N VAL A 31 -3.74 4.85 17.87
CA VAL A 31 -4.13 3.49 18.28
C VAL A 31 -5.31 3.01 17.45
N SER A 32 -6.34 3.84 17.28
CA SER A 32 -7.52 3.51 16.46
C SER A 32 -7.14 3.26 15.00
N LEU A 33 -6.27 4.09 14.44
CA LEU A 33 -5.77 3.95 13.07
C LEU A 33 -4.99 2.63 12.90
N ALA A 34 -4.13 2.28 13.85
CA ALA A 34 -3.35 1.04 13.80
C ALA A 34 -4.24 -0.21 13.87
N LEU A 35 -5.25 -0.20 14.75
CA LEU A 35 -6.23 -1.28 14.86
C LEU A 35 -7.00 -1.48 13.55
N GLU A 36 -7.50 -0.41 12.95
CA GLU A 36 -8.24 -0.50 11.70
C GLU A 36 -7.34 -0.91 10.52
N LYS A 37 -6.10 -0.42 10.48
CA LYS A 37 -5.10 -0.86 9.48
C LYS A 37 -4.86 -2.35 9.58
N ASN A 38 -4.68 -2.89 10.79
CA ASN A 38 -4.47 -4.32 10.99
C ASN A 38 -5.68 -5.14 10.56
N ARG A 39 -6.90 -4.67 10.88
CA ARG A 39 -8.15 -5.33 10.45
C ARG A 39 -8.26 -5.38 8.92
N ARG A 40 -7.91 -4.28 8.24
CA ARG A 40 -7.94 -4.19 6.76
C ARG A 40 -6.77 -4.92 6.09
N ALA A 41 -5.69 -5.22 6.81
CA ALA A 41 -4.52 -5.90 6.26
C ALA A 41 -4.78 -7.39 5.97
N THR A 42 -5.71 -8.03 6.68
CA THR A 42 -6.03 -9.46 6.56
C THR A 42 -6.27 -9.95 5.13
N PRO A 43 -7.14 -9.32 4.30
CA PRO A 43 -7.33 -9.74 2.91
C PRO A 43 -6.04 -9.68 2.07
N TYR A 44 -5.20 -8.65 2.26
CA TYR A 44 -3.94 -8.54 1.52
C TYR A 44 -2.96 -9.67 1.88
N VAL A 45 -2.94 -10.10 3.14
CA VAL A 45 -2.16 -11.28 3.55
C VAL A 45 -2.72 -12.55 2.92
N ALA A 46 -4.05 -12.69 2.83
CA ALA A 46 -4.69 -13.84 2.19
C ALA A 46 -4.40 -13.88 0.67
N GLU A 47 -4.49 -12.75 -0.02
CA GLU A 47 -4.14 -12.60 -1.44
C GLU A 47 -2.67 -12.96 -1.69
N ALA A 48 -1.75 -12.49 -0.83
CA ALA A 48 -0.34 -12.83 -0.93
C ALA A 48 -0.09 -14.34 -0.76
N ARG A 49 -0.80 -14.99 0.17
CA ARG A 49 -0.72 -16.46 0.34
C ARG A 49 -1.30 -17.20 -0.86
N ALA A 50 -2.43 -16.74 -1.40
CA ALA A 50 -3.01 -17.32 -2.61
C ALA A 50 -2.07 -17.21 -3.81
N LEU A 51 -1.45 -16.03 -4.00
CA LEU A 51 -0.43 -15.80 -5.02
C LEU A 51 0.78 -16.72 -4.84
N GLN A 52 1.29 -16.87 -3.61
CA GLN A 52 2.38 -17.79 -3.30
C GLN A 52 2.03 -19.23 -3.69
N THR A 53 0.84 -19.70 -3.32
CA THR A 53 0.37 -21.05 -3.67
C THR A 53 0.29 -21.23 -5.19
N ALA A 54 -0.31 -20.27 -5.91
CA ALA A 54 -0.43 -20.34 -7.37
C ALA A 54 0.95 -20.29 -8.05
N ALA A 55 1.83 -19.39 -7.62
CA ALA A 55 3.18 -19.24 -8.16
C ALA A 55 4.09 -20.44 -7.89
N SER A 56 3.81 -21.23 -6.85
CA SER A 56 4.63 -22.40 -6.47
C SER A 56 4.68 -23.51 -7.53
N ILE A 57 3.74 -23.51 -8.48
CA ILE A 57 3.68 -24.45 -9.60
C ILE A 57 4.78 -24.16 -10.64
N ALA A 58 5.28 -22.92 -10.71
CA ALA A 58 6.32 -22.51 -11.64
C ALA A 58 7.69 -23.06 -11.21
N LYS A 59 8.40 -23.73 -12.13
CA LYS A 59 9.77 -24.22 -11.88
C LYS A 59 10.82 -23.18 -12.26
N HIS A 60 10.52 -22.34 -13.25
CA HIS A 60 11.36 -21.23 -13.68
C HIS A 60 10.57 -19.92 -13.64
N PRO A 61 11.24 -18.76 -13.43
CA PRO A 61 10.56 -17.46 -13.40
C PRO A 61 9.73 -17.15 -14.65
N SER A 62 10.16 -17.62 -15.82
CA SER A 62 9.41 -17.48 -17.08
C SER A 62 8.09 -18.25 -17.09
N ASP A 63 7.95 -19.28 -16.27
CA ASP A 63 6.70 -20.06 -16.18
C ASP A 63 5.61 -19.31 -15.42
N LEU A 64 5.96 -18.33 -14.58
CA LEU A 64 4.98 -17.45 -13.92
C LEU A 64 4.12 -16.69 -14.94
N MET A 65 4.69 -16.35 -16.10
CA MET A 65 3.97 -15.67 -17.19
C MET A 65 2.94 -16.57 -17.90
N LYS A 66 2.98 -17.88 -17.65
CA LYS A 66 2.05 -18.86 -18.24
C LYS A 66 0.88 -19.19 -17.31
N ILE A 67 0.93 -18.75 -16.04
CA ILE A 67 -0.11 -19.00 -15.04
C ILE A 67 -1.13 -17.87 -15.15
N SER A 68 -2.36 -18.20 -15.54
CA SER A 68 -3.45 -17.22 -15.60
C SER A 68 -3.99 -16.90 -14.20
N GLY A 69 -4.43 -15.66 -14.01
CA GLY A 69 -5.06 -15.19 -12.77
C GLY A 69 -4.08 -14.66 -11.71
N ILE A 70 -2.76 -14.69 -11.95
CA ILE A 70 -1.75 -14.11 -11.04
C ILE A 70 -1.15 -12.80 -11.54
N GLU A 71 -1.62 -12.31 -12.68
CA GLU A 71 -1.05 -11.17 -13.40
C GLU A 71 -1.01 -9.91 -12.53
N ALA A 72 -2.12 -9.56 -11.89
CA ALA A 72 -2.20 -8.40 -11.00
C ALA A 72 -1.22 -8.48 -9.83
N GLY A 73 -1.02 -9.69 -9.28
CA GLY A 73 -0.04 -9.94 -8.22
C GLY A 73 1.40 -9.73 -8.71
N LEU A 74 1.72 -10.19 -9.92
CA LEU A 74 3.03 -9.98 -10.55
C LEU A 74 3.29 -8.50 -10.87
N LEU A 75 2.28 -7.77 -11.37
CA LEU A 75 2.38 -6.33 -11.61
C LEU A 75 2.65 -5.56 -10.32
N THR A 76 1.90 -5.88 -9.27
CA THR A 76 2.06 -5.26 -7.95
C THR A 76 3.45 -5.55 -7.39
N ALA A 77 3.94 -6.79 -7.50
CA ALA A 77 5.29 -7.18 -7.08
C ALA A 77 6.40 -6.50 -7.90
N ALA A 78 6.11 -6.14 -9.16
CA ALA A 78 7.00 -5.34 -10.01
C ALA A 78 7.01 -3.84 -9.65
N GLY A 79 6.26 -3.42 -8.62
CA GLY A 79 6.18 -2.04 -8.17
C GLY A 79 5.20 -1.18 -8.99
N LEU A 80 4.35 -1.81 -9.81
CA LEU A 80 3.35 -1.11 -10.60
C LEU A 80 2.05 -0.99 -9.78
N SER A 81 1.81 0.21 -9.26
CA SER A 81 0.52 0.52 -8.62
C SER A 81 -0.61 0.65 -9.64
N ASP A 82 -1.85 0.45 -9.20
CA ASP A 82 -3.05 0.70 -10.01
C ASP A 82 -3.06 2.10 -10.62
N LYS A 83 -2.57 3.10 -9.87
CA LYS A 83 -2.44 4.49 -10.33
C LYS A 83 -1.47 4.63 -11.50
N ALA A 84 -0.35 3.90 -11.47
CA ALA A 84 0.66 3.94 -12.52
C ALA A 84 0.19 3.18 -13.79
N LEU A 85 -0.54 2.07 -13.61
CA LEU A 85 -1.02 1.25 -14.72
C LEU A 85 -1.91 2.02 -15.70
N VAL A 86 -2.70 2.98 -15.22
CA VAL A 86 -3.53 3.87 -16.06
C VAL A 86 -2.68 4.64 -17.09
N HIS A 87 -1.45 5.03 -16.73
CA HIS A 87 -0.55 5.79 -17.61
C HIS A 87 0.35 4.91 -18.48
N LEU A 88 0.38 3.61 -18.21
CA LEU A 88 1.16 2.65 -18.97
C LEU A 88 0.33 2.00 -20.08
N LEU A 89 -1.00 2.03 -20.05
CA LEU A 89 -1.80 1.39 -21.09
C LEU A 89 -1.76 2.15 -22.43
N PRO A 90 -1.55 1.45 -23.58
CA PRO A 90 -1.69 0.01 -23.75
C PRO A 90 -0.35 -0.75 -23.73
N VAL A 91 0.38 -0.73 -22.60
CA VAL A 91 1.53 -1.60 -22.37
C VAL A 91 1.08 -3.05 -22.39
N ARG A 92 1.73 -3.86 -23.24
CA ARG A 92 1.49 -5.29 -23.34
C ARG A 92 2.24 -5.98 -22.19
N PHE A 93 1.66 -7.04 -21.63
CA PHE A 93 2.29 -7.81 -20.53
C PHE A 93 3.74 -8.27 -20.82
N GLY A 94 4.11 -8.43 -22.09
CA GLY A 94 5.48 -8.75 -22.51
C GLY A 94 6.52 -7.66 -22.19
N ASP A 95 6.12 -6.38 -22.14
CA ASP A 95 7.01 -5.24 -21.87
C ASP A 95 7.36 -5.12 -20.38
N ILE A 96 6.75 -5.95 -19.52
CA ILE A 96 6.85 -5.90 -18.06
C ILE A 96 7.92 -6.87 -17.53
N VAL A 97 8.28 -7.89 -18.33
CA VAL A 97 9.35 -8.86 -18.02
C VAL A 97 10.70 -8.17 -17.69
N PRO A 98 11.15 -7.11 -18.40
CA PRO A 98 12.35 -6.37 -18.05
C PRO A 98 12.26 -5.64 -16.70
N ILE A 99 11.07 -5.16 -16.32
CA ILE A 99 10.83 -4.49 -15.04
C ILE A 99 10.94 -5.52 -13.90
N PHE A 100 10.33 -6.69 -14.06
CA PHE A 100 10.42 -7.79 -13.11
C PHE A 100 11.89 -8.21 -12.88
N ARG A 101 12.68 -8.31 -13.96
CA ARG A 101 14.12 -8.63 -13.86
C ARG A 101 14.92 -7.56 -13.11
N ARG A 102 14.57 -6.27 -13.26
CA ARG A 102 15.25 -5.16 -12.58
C ARG A 102 14.91 -5.11 -11.09
N VAL A 103 13.64 -5.31 -10.74
CA VAL A 103 13.19 -5.35 -9.34
C VAL A 103 13.73 -6.58 -8.62
N ALA A 104 13.65 -7.77 -9.23
CA ALA A 104 14.21 -8.99 -8.65
C ALA A 104 15.73 -8.85 -8.41
N LYS A 105 16.50 -8.33 -9.36
CA LYS A 105 17.94 -8.09 -9.15
C LYS A 105 18.24 -7.06 -8.06
N GLY A 106 17.42 -6.01 -7.90
CA GLY A 106 17.59 -4.99 -6.87
C GLY A 106 17.27 -5.46 -5.44
N VAL A 107 16.32 -6.41 -5.30
CA VAL A 107 15.93 -6.98 -4.00
C VAL A 107 16.86 -8.13 -3.59
N TYR A 108 17.21 -9.04 -4.51
CA TYR A 108 18.12 -10.16 -4.21
C TYR A 108 19.60 -9.76 -4.22
N GLY A 109 20.01 -8.71 -4.95
CA GLY A 109 21.38 -8.18 -4.88
C GLY A 109 21.74 -7.53 -3.53
N ARG A 110 20.74 -7.27 -2.67
CA ARG A 110 20.96 -6.80 -1.30
C ARG A 110 21.04 -7.93 -0.26
N LEU A 111 20.62 -9.15 -0.63
CA LEU A 111 20.73 -10.33 0.23
C LEU A 111 22.10 -11.04 0.11
N GLU A 112 22.83 -10.85 -0.99
CA GLU A 112 24.20 -11.36 -1.14
C GLU A 112 25.27 -10.53 -0.39
N LEU A 113 24.94 -9.34 0.12
CA LEU A 113 25.87 -8.50 0.89
C LEU A 113 25.71 -8.62 2.42
N SER A 114 24.82 -9.49 2.91
CA SER A 114 24.59 -9.70 4.35
C SER A 114 24.89 -11.13 4.82
N THR A 115 25.41 -11.99 3.94
CA THR A 115 25.94 -13.31 4.31
C THR A 115 27.37 -13.44 3.79
N GLY A 116 28.24 -12.57 4.30
CA GLY A 116 29.67 -12.59 4.02
C GLY A 116 30.43 -12.30 5.31
N VAL A 117 30.78 -13.38 6.01
CA VAL A 117 31.63 -13.49 7.22
C VAL A 117 31.02 -12.95 8.52
#